data_AF-A0AAJ0XBE4-F1
#
_entry.id   AF-A0AAJ0XBE4-F1
#
_cell.length_a   1.000
_cell.length_b   1.000
_cell.length_c   1.000
_cell.angle_alpha   90.00
_cell.angle_beta   90.00
_cell.angle_gamma   90.00
#
_symmetry.space_group_name_H-M   'P 1'
#
loop_
_entity.id
_entity.type
_entity.pdbx_description
1 polymer ?
#
loop_
_entity_poly.entity_id
_entity_poly.type
_entity_poly.pdbx_seq_one_letter_code
_entity_poly.pdbx_strand_id
1 'polypeptide(L)'
;MSILIFRLNGVPDDEAADVRQLLDQHGFEYHETSGGFLGLGVAGLWLLDRSQQAAARALIDEYEQERSARLGAEYAASCRSGQAETTLQRAVRNPLQTLFYLAGIAAVLYLVLMPFLTLGF
;
A
#
# COMPACT_ATOMS: atom_id res chain seq x y z
N MET A 1 -15.06 20.81 12.02
CA MET A 1 -15.16 19.79 10.95
C MET A 1 -13.84 19.06 10.92
N SER A 2 -13.83 17.76 11.19
CA SER A 2 -12.60 16.97 11.17
C SER A 2 -12.13 16.68 9.74
N ILE A 3 -10.82 16.47 9.56
CA ILE A 3 -10.21 16.11 8.28
C ILE A 3 -9.41 14.82 8.45
N LEU A 4 -9.57 13.88 7.51
CA LEU A 4 -8.75 12.68 7.43
C LEU A 4 -7.29 13.07 7.15
N ILE A 5 -6.40 12.74 8.08
CA ILE A 5 -4.97 13.05 7.94
C ILE A 5 -4.15 11.81 7.56
N PHE A 6 -4.55 10.65 8.05
CA PHE A 6 -3.87 9.38 7.84
C PHE A 6 -4.86 8.23 7.70
N ARG A 7 -4.63 7.33 6.73
CA ARG A 7 -5.47 6.14 6.51
C ARG A 7 -4.81 4.95 7.20
N LEU A 8 -5.59 4.25 8.02
CA LEU A 8 -5.13 3.05 8.73
C LEU A 8 -5.41 1.76 7.94
N ASN A 9 -6.14 1.84 6.83
CA ASN A 9 -6.47 0.68 6.01
C ASN A 9 -5.22 0.10 5.34
N GLY A 10 -4.83 -1.11 5.75
CA GLY A 10 -3.67 -1.82 5.20
C GLY A 10 -2.32 -1.35 5.76
N VAL A 11 -2.34 -0.47 6.76
CA VAL A 11 -1.15 -0.05 7.51
C VAL A 11 -0.87 -1.06 8.62
N PRO A 12 0.36 -1.57 8.76
CA PRO A 12 0.70 -2.47 9.86
C PRO A 12 0.59 -1.75 11.23
N ASP A 13 0.28 -2.53 12.27
CA ASP A 13 -0.11 -1.98 13.58
C ASP A 13 1.00 -1.15 14.25
N ASP A 14 2.27 -1.46 13.96
CA ASP A 14 3.45 -0.70 14.40
C ASP A 14 3.46 0.71 13.84
N GLU A 15 3.27 0.86 12.53
CA GLU A 15 3.22 2.16 11.86
C GLU A 15 2.01 2.98 12.31
N ALA A 16 0.87 2.33 12.51
CA ALA A 16 -0.30 2.97 13.08
C ALA A 16 -0.03 3.49 14.51
N ALA A 17 0.72 2.75 15.32
CA ALA A 17 1.12 3.18 16.65
C ALA A 17 2.12 4.35 16.61
N ASP A 18 3.09 4.31 15.70
CA ASP A 18 4.08 5.38 15.52
C ASP A 18 3.41 6.70 15.11
N VAL A 19 2.45 6.66 14.18
CA VAL A 19 1.70 7.86 13.76
C VAL A 19 0.83 8.41 14.90
N ARG A 20 0.21 7.55 15.72
CA ARG A 20 -0.52 8.00 16.93
C ARG A 20 0.43 8.71 17.90
N GLN A 21 1.57 8.08 18.18
CA GLN A 21 2.58 8.64 19.08
C GLN A 21 3.15 9.96 18.56
N LEU A 22 3.34 10.09 17.25
CA LEU A 22 3.81 11.32 16.61
C LEU A 22 2.81 12.47 16.79
N LEU A 23 1.51 12.19 16.64
CA LEU A 23 0.45 13.16 16.85
C LEU A 23 0.35 13.57 18.33
N ASP A 24 0.43 12.60 19.25
CA ASP A 24 0.39 12.84 20.70
C ASP A 24 1.58 13.68 21.17
N GLN A 25 2.80 13.39 20.70
CA GLN A 25 4.02 14.14 21.06
C GLN A 25 3.95 15.61 20.69
N HIS A 26 3.30 15.92 19.57
CA HIS A 26 3.16 17.30 19.08
C HIS A 26 1.85 17.96 19.55
N GLY A 27 1.02 17.25 20.33
CA GLY A 27 -0.21 17.77 20.92
C GLY A 27 -1.35 17.99 19.92
N PHE A 28 -1.39 17.23 18.83
CA PHE A 28 -2.48 17.32 17.87
C PHE A 28 -3.71 16.57 18.35
N GLU A 29 -4.84 17.26 18.47
CA GLU A 29 -6.12 16.59 18.75
C GLU A 29 -6.62 15.82 17.52
N TYR A 30 -6.77 14.51 17.66
CA TYR A 30 -7.28 13.63 16.60
C TYR A 30 -8.38 12.67 17.10
N HIS A 31 -9.20 12.19 16.16
CA HIS A 31 -10.17 11.13 16.33
C HIS A 31 -9.80 9.95 15.45
N GLU A 32 -9.81 8.76 16.01
CA GLU A 32 -9.61 7.52 15.25
C GLU A 32 -10.95 6.89 14.90
N THR A 33 -11.11 6.52 13.63
CA THR A 33 -12.21 5.68 13.17
C THR A 33 -11.66 4.31 12.85
N SER A 34 -12.26 3.24 13.40
CA SER A 34 -11.95 1.87 12.99
C SER A 34 -12.76 1.48 11.75
N GLY A 35 -12.15 0.73 10.84
CA GLY A 35 -12.78 0.26 9.59
C GLY A 35 -13.89 -0.79 9.79
N GLY A 36 -14.34 -1.01 11.03
CA GLY A 36 -15.28 -2.06 11.40
C GLY A 36 -14.67 -3.47 11.33
N PHE A 37 -15.35 -4.44 11.93
CA PHE A 37 -14.89 -5.83 12.04
C PHE A 37 -14.69 -6.54 10.68
N LEU A 38 -15.42 -6.12 9.65
CA LEU A 38 -15.34 -6.67 8.29
C LEU A 38 -14.32 -5.94 7.39
N GLY A 39 -13.66 -4.89 7.89
CA GLY A 39 -12.69 -4.09 7.11
C GLY A 39 -13.28 -3.29 5.96
N LEU A 40 -14.61 -3.06 5.95
CA LEU A 40 -15.31 -2.33 4.87
C LEU A 40 -15.42 -0.82 5.13
N GLY A 41 -15.07 -0.36 6.33
CA GLY A 41 -15.04 1.06 6.70
C GLY A 41 -13.70 1.73 6.40
N VAL A 42 -13.71 3.06 6.33
CA VAL A 42 -12.47 3.83 6.28
C VAL A 42 -11.87 3.89 7.68
N ALA A 43 -10.88 3.05 7.95
CA ALA A 43 -10.06 3.21 9.14
C ALA A 43 -9.08 4.38 8.92
N GLY A 44 -9.01 5.30 9.86
CA GLY A 44 -8.13 6.47 9.73
C GLY A 44 -8.13 7.39 10.92
N LEU A 45 -7.08 8.21 11.00
CA LEU A 45 -6.95 9.30 11.95
C LEU A 45 -7.49 10.59 11.34
N TRP A 46 -8.34 11.27 12.09
CA TRP A 46 -9.05 12.48 11.70
C TRP A 46 -8.64 13.62 12.62
N LEU A 47 -8.00 14.65 12.09
CA LEU A 47 -7.61 15.83 12.86
C LEU A 47 -8.86 16.68 13.17
N LEU A 48 -9.02 17.14 14.40
CA LEU A 48 -10.17 17.97 14.80
C LEU A 48 -10.03 19.41 14.31
N ASP A 49 -8.80 19.95 14.33
CA ASP A 49 -8.49 21.33 13.96
C ASP A 49 -7.91 21.41 12.54
N ARG A 50 -8.62 22.11 11.63
CA ARG A 50 -8.13 22.33 10.25
C ARG A 50 -6.89 23.21 10.18
N SER A 51 -6.71 24.14 11.12
CA SER A 51 -5.58 25.09 11.08
C SER A 51 -4.25 24.36 11.27
N GLN A 52 -4.29 23.23 11.97
CA GLN A 52 -3.14 22.38 12.28
C GLN A 52 -2.93 21.28 11.23
N GLN A 53 -3.80 21.18 10.21
CA GLN A 53 -3.71 20.15 9.17
C GLN A 53 -2.37 20.20 8.44
N ALA A 54 -1.91 21.40 8.07
CA ALA A 54 -0.66 21.55 7.32
C ALA A 54 0.55 21.11 8.16
N ALA A 55 0.56 21.45 9.46
CA ALA A 55 1.63 21.10 10.37
C ALA A 55 1.67 19.57 10.63
N ALA A 56 0.52 18.98 10.97
CA ALA A 56 0.43 17.56 11.20
C ALA A 56 0.71 16.73 9.93
N ARG A 57 0.34 17.24 8.75
CA ARG A 57 0.66 16.60 7.48
C ARG A 57 2.16 16.64 7.18
N ALA A 58 2.82 17.78 7.42
CA ALA A 58 4.25 17.92 7.22
C ALA A 58 5.04 16.93 8.09
N LEU A 59 4.61 16.71 9.35
CA LEU A 59 5.26 15.75 10.26
C LEU A 59 5.10 14.31 9.80
N ILE A 60 3.91 13.93 9.33
CA ILE A 60 3.69 12.59 8.77
C ILE A 60 4.52 12.41 7.49
N ASP A 61 4.56 13.42 6.62
CA ASP A 61 5.33 13.35 5.38
C ASP A 61 6.86 13.26 5.66
N GLU A 62 7.35 13.89 6.73
CA GLU A 62 8.74 13.76 7.20
C GLU A 62 9.03 12.36 7.74
N TYR A 63 8.12 11.81 8.56
CA TYR A 63 8.21 10.44 9.06
C TYR A 63 8.25 9.40 7.93
N GLU A 64 7.36 9.53 6.93
CA GLU A 64 7.34 8.66 5.75
C GLU A 64 8.63 8.76 4.93
N GLN A 65 9.20 9.96 4.80
CA GLN A 65 10.48 10.16 4.14
C GLN A 65 11.62 9.47 4.89
N GLU A 66 11.69 9.61 6.21
CA GLU A 66 12.72 8.96 7.03
C GLU A 66 12.61 7.43 6.95
N ARG A 67 11.38 6.90 6.99
CA ARG A 67 11.12 5.46 6.89
C ARG A 67 11.45 4.92 5.50
N SER A 68 11.07 5.62 4.44
CA SER A 68 11.42 5.23 3.06
C SER A 68 12.94 5.27 2.81
N ALA A 69 13.65 6.25 3.39
CA ALA A 69 15.10 6.32 3.32
C ALA A 69 15.78 5.16 4.06
N ARG A 70 15.27 4.77 5.24
CA ARG A 70 15.76 3.61 5.99
C ARG A 70 15.54 2.30 5.22
N LEU A 71 14.33 2.07 4.72
CA LEU A 71 14.01 0.89 3.90
C LEU A 71 14.82 0.86 2.59
N GLY A 72 15.01 2.01 1.96
CA GLY A 72 15.84 2.16 0.76
C GLY A 72 17.32 1.83 1.03
N ALA A 73 17.85 2.24 2.18
CA ALA A 73 19.22 1.92 2.59
C ALA A 73 19.41 0.42 2.89
N GLU A 74 18.44 -0.22 3.55
CA GLU A 74 18.41 -1.67 3.79
C GLU A 74 18.30 -2.46 2.48
N TYR A 75 17.44 -2.01 1.55
CA TYR A 75 17.32 -2.59 0.22
C TYR A 75 18.62 -2.43 -0.60
N ALA A 76 19.26 -1.25 -0.56
CA ALA A 76 20.53 -1.01 -1.23
C ALA A 76 21.69 -1.81 -0.60
N ALA A 77 21.65 -2.06 0.72
CA ALA A 77 22.60 -2.97 1.39
C ALA A 77 22.38 -4.43 0.96
N SER A 78 21.12 -4.87 0.87
CA SER A 78 20.76 -6.20 0.38
C SER A 78 21.15 -6.42 -1.09
N CYS A 79 20.93 -5.41 -1.96
CA CYS A 79 21.37 -5.42 -3.36
C CYS A 79 22.89 -5.53 -3.49
N ARG A 80 23.66 -4.83 -2.64
CA ARG A 80 25.14 -4.89 -2.63
C ARG A 80 25.68 -6.24 -2.15
N SER A 81 24.91 -6.97 -1.33
CA SER A 81 25.28 -8.31 -0.87
C SER A 81 25.00 -9.43 -1.87
N GLY A 82 24.42 -9.12 -3.04
CA GLY A 82 24.06 -10.11 -4.07
C GLY A 82 22.87 -11.01 -3.68
N GLN A 83 22.19 -10.71 -2.57
CA GLN A 83 21.02 -11.45 -2.08
C GLN A 83 19.70 -10.70 -2.27
N ALA A 84 19.69 -9.63 -3.07
CA ALA A 84 18.43 -9.10 -3.57
C ALA A 84 17.93 -10.03 -4.69
N GLU A 85 17.37 -11.18 -4.29
CA GLU A 85 16.33 -11.89 -5.04
C GLU A 85 15.12 -10.95 -5.15
N THR A 86 15.30 -9.88 -5.90
CA THR A 86 14.23 -9.06 -6.42
C THR A 86 13.32 -10.02 -7.16
N THR A 87 12.09 -10.11 -6.71
CA THR A 87 10.85 -10.39 -7.46
C THR A 87 10.94 -11.01 -8.87
N LEU A 88 11.84 -10.57 -9.75
CA LEU A 88 12.28 -11.22 -10.99
C LEU A 88 12.68 -12.71 -10.83
N GLN A 89 13.44 -13.08 -9.80
CA GLN A 89 13.87 -14.48 -9.60
C GLN A 89 12.75 -15.37 -9.04
N ARG A 90 11.77 -14.79 -8.31
CA ARG A 90 10.58 -15.51 -7.84
C ARG A 90 9.58 -15.78 -8.96
N ALA A 91 9.52 -14.92 -9.98
CA ALA A 91 8.72 -15.14 -11.19
C ALA A 91 9.29 -16.27 -12.09
N VAL A 92 10.61 -16.48 -12.06
CA VAL A 92 11.29 -17.57 -12.78
C VAL A 92 11.29 -18.89 -11.98
N ARG A 93 11.01 -18.85 -10.68
CA ARG A 93 11.01 -20.02 -9.78
C ARG A 93 9.72 -20.87 -9.87
N ASN A 94 8.62 -20.33 -10.42
CA ASN A 94 7.38 -21.07 -10.74
C ASN A 94 6.85 -20.74 -12.16
N PRO A 95 7.59 -21.05 -13.23
CA PRO A 95 7.21 -20.69 -14.59
C PRO A 95 5.88 -21.35 -15.03
N LEU A 96 5.51 -22.48 -14.41
CA LEU A 96 4.27 -23.20 -14.66
C LEU A 96 3.02 -22.44 -14.20
N GLN A 97 3.03 -21.77 -13.04
CA GLN A 97 1.86 -21.02 -12.55
C GLN A 97 1.61 -19.77 -13.39
N THR A 98 2.66 -19.02 -13.71
CA THR A 98 2.57 -17.86 -14.61
C THR A 98 2.07 -18.28 -16.00
N LEU A 99 2.56 -19.41 -16.53
CA LEU A 99 2.08 -19.97 -17.79
C LEU A 99 0.61 -20.42 -17.70
N PHE A 100 0.16 -20.95 -16.57
CA PHE A 100 -1.23 -21.38 -16.36
C PHE A 100 -2.19 -20.18 -16.32
N TYR A 101 -1.83 -19.09 -15.62
CA TYR A 101 -2.61 -17.87 -15.65
C TYR A 101 -2.63 -17.22 -17.04
N LEU A 102 -1.50 -17.19 -17.73
CA LEU A 102 -1.40 -16.63 -19.08
C LEU A 102 -2.18 -17.48 -20.11
N ALA A 103 -2.13 -18.80 -19.99
CA ALA A 103 -2.96 -19.73 -20.77
C ALA A 103 -4.45 -19.56 -20.45
N GLY A 104 -4.81 -19.35 -19.18
CA GLY A 104 -6.20 -19.07 -18.77
C GLY A 104 -6.71 -17.76 -19.37
N ILE A 105 -5.92 -16.68 -19.29
CA ILE A 105 -6.25 -15.39 -19.91
C ILE A 105 -6.37 -15.54 -21.44
N ALA A 106 -5.44 -16.25 -22.08
CA ALA A 106 -5.48 -16.51 -23.51
C ALA A 106 -6.69 -17.36 -23.92
N ALA A 107 -7.10 -18.35 -23.11
CA ALA A 107 -8.28 -19.18 -23.36
C ALA A 107 -9.58 -18.39 -23.20
N VAL A 108 -9.66 -17.52 -22.19
CA VAL A 108 -10.80 -16.61 -22.01
C VAL A 108 -10.86 -15.62 -23.17
N LEU A 109 -9.75 -14.98 -23.52
CA LEU A 109 -9.66 -14.11 -24.69
C LEU A 109 -10.05 -14.86 -25.96
N TYR A 110 -9.55 -16.08 -26.17
CA TYR A 110 -9.92 -16.89 -27.32
C TYR A 110 -11.42 -17.17 -27.36
N LEU A 111 -12.03 -17.60 -26.24
CA LEU A 111 -13.49 -17.81 -26.17
C LEU A 111 -14.30 -16.54 -26.43
N VAL A 112 -13.81 -15.39 -25.94
CA VAL A 112 -14.47 -14.09 -26.12
C VAL A 112 -14.30 -13.57 -27.55
N LEU A 113 -13.13 -13.73 -28.16
CA LEU A 113 -12.84 -13.27 -29.52
C LEU A 113 -13.31 -14.26 -30.60
N MET A 114 -13.44 -15.55 -30.29
CA MET A 114 -13.91 -16.59 -31.21
C MET A 114 -15.22 -16.20 -31.91
N PRO A 115 -16.31 -15.80 -31.22
CA PRO A 115 -17.55 -15.43 -31.89
C PRO A 115 -17.36 -14.23 -32.83
N PHE A 116 -16.54 -13.24 -32.44
CA PHE A 116 -16.27 -12.06 -33.27
C PHE A 116 -15.43 -12.37 -34.51
N LEU A 117 -14.50 -13.32 -34.42
CA LEU A 117 -13.69 -13.76 -35.57
C LEU A 117 -14.49 -14.69 -36.51
N THR A 118 -15.43 -15.49 -35.99
CA THR A 118 -16.26 -16.39 -36.81
C THR A 118 -17.47 -15.70 -37.45
N LEU A 119 -17.95 -14.57 -36.90
CA LEU A 119 -19.07 -13.79 -37.45
C LEU A 119 -18.61 -12.64 -38.36
N GLY A 120 -17.30 -12.42 -38.48
CA GLY A 120 -16.68 -11.34 -39.25
C GLY A 120 -16.24 -11.70 -40.67
N PHE A 121 -16.64 -12.86 -41.20
CA PHE A 121 -16.43 -13.26 -42.61
C PHE A 121 -17.74 -13.77 -43.23
#